data_AF-A0A2M7V0E3-F1
#
_entry.id   AF-A0A2M7V0E3-F1
#
_cell.length_a   1.000
_cell.length_b   1.000
_cell.length_c   1.000
_cell.angle_alpha   90.00
_cell.angle_beta   90.00
_cell.angle_gamma   90.00
#
_symmetry.space_group_name_H-M   'P 1'
#
loop_
_entity.id
_entity.type
_entity.pdbx_description
1 polymer ?
#
loop_
_entity_poly.entity_id
_entity_poly.type
_entity_poly.pdbx_seq_one_letter_code
_entity_poly.pdbx_strand_id
1 'polypeptide(L)'
;IINKIEKETIKRVKEVKQYIDPSLTWSQAIAAVPDSVYAVCREAHLRARENDVILMPYSMVLPLILYMYRLHLQYAMSLDMENLQNHLISISKNLNEMETILENQIARGSTMISNAYSTYKQIISKIKSSLTELQIKPPEDYNPPATLPQERAPKKKLEKPK
;
A
#
# COMPACT_ATOMS: atom_id res chain seq x y z
N ILE A 1 -39.94 -46.35 28.44
CA ILE A 1 -38.51 -46.38 28.85
C ILE A 1 -37.68 -45.42 28.01
N ILE A 2 -37.75 -45.51 26.67
CA ILE A 2 -36.99 -44.65 25.74
C ILE A 2 -37.22 -43.15 26.00
N ASN A 3 -38.46 -42.68 26.12
CA ASN A 3 -38.76 -41.27 26.41
C ASN A 3 -38.18 -40.77 27.76
N LYS A 4 -37.96 -41.67 28.73
CA LYS A 4 -37.34 -41.30 30.01
C LYS A 4 -35.83 -41.12 29.84
N ILE A 5 -35.20 -42.03 29.10
CA ILE A 5 -33.78 -41.95 28.76
C ILE A 5 -33.50 -40.67 27.96
N GLU A 6 -34.32 -40.36 26.96
CA GLU A 6 -34.15 -39.16 26.15
C GLU A 6 -34.27 -37.86 26.96
N LYS A 7 -35.23 -37.79 27.89
CA LYS A 7 -35.35 -36.64 28.82
C LYS A 7 -34.12 -36.48 29.71
N GLU A 8 -33.59 -37.58 30.24
CA GLU A 8 -32.36 -37.55 31.05
C GLU A 8 -31.14 -37.13 30.22
N THR A 9 -31.01 -37.61 28.98
CA THR A 9 -29.94 -37.18 28.07
C THR A 9 -30.01 -35.68 27.77
N ILE A 10 -31.21 -35.15 27.51
CA ILE A 10 -31.41 -33.71 27.27
C ILE A 10 -31.04 -32.89 28.52
N LYS A 11 -31.42 -33.37 29.71
CA LYS A 11 -31.02 -32.71 30.97
C LYS A 11 -29.50 -32.68 31.12
N ARG A 12 -28.83 -33.80 30.83
CA ARG A 12 -27.37 -33.89 30.91
C ARG A 12 -26.67 -32.98 29.91
N VAL A 13 -27.20 -32.85 28.69
CA VAL A 13 -26.71 -31.88 27.69
C VAL A 13 -26.77 -30.44 28.21
N LYS A 14 -27.86 -30.06 28.91
CA LYS A 14 -27.97 -28.73 29.52
C LYS A 14 -26.97 -28.50 30.64
N GLU A 15 -26.66 -29.53 31.43
CA GLU A 15 -25.60 -29.45 32.44
C GLU A 15 -24.23 -29.28 31.78
N VAL A 16 -23.96 -30.01 30.69
CA VAL A 16 -22.69 -29.92 29.96
C VAL A 16 -22.47 -28.52 29.36
N LYS A 17 -23.54 -27.86 28.89
CA LYS A 17 -23.50 -26.47 28.42
C LYS A 17 -22.93 -25.50 29.46
N GLN A 18 -23.14 -25.74 30.75
CA GLN A 18 -22.67 -24.85 31.81
C GLN A 18 -21.14 -24.79 31.89
N TYR A 19 -20.45 -25.75 31.28
CA TYR A 19 -18.98 -25.76 31.19
C TYR A 19 -18.43 -25.00 29.97
N ILE A 20 -19.29 -24.47 29.10
CA ILE A 20 -18.87 -23.65 27.96
C ILE A 20 -18.68 -22.21 28.44
N ASP A 21 -17.41 -21.83 28.61
CA ASP A 21 -16.98 -20.45 28.82
C ASP A 21 -16.14 -19.98 27.62
N PRO A 22 -16.56 -18.94 26.86
CA PRO A 22 -15.81 -18.41 25.72
C PRO A 22 -14.41 -17.89 26.05
N SER A 23 -14.13 -17.56 27.31
CA SER A 23 -12.84 -17.02 27.74
C SER A 23 -11.82 -18.08 28.14
N LEU A 24 -12.28 -19.28 28.51
CA LEU A 24 -11.45 -20.34 29.08
C LEU A 24 -11.51 -21.65 28.28
N THR A 25 -12.60 -21.90 27.56
CA THR A 25 -12.87 -23.18 26.88
C THR A 25 -13.19 -22.98 25.41
N TRP A 26 -13.10 -24.07 24.64
CA TRP A 26 -13.55 -24.09 23.26
C TRP A 26 -15.06 -23.83 23.17
N SER A 27 -15.53 -23.19 22.09
CA SER A 27 -16.95 -22.82 21.91
C SER A 27 -17.93 -23.99 21.77
N GLN A 28 -17.45 -25.24 21.85
CA GLN A 28 -18.27 -26.45 21.86
C GLN A 28 -17.83 -27.40 22.95
N ALA A 29 -18.80 -28.06 23.58
CA ALA A 29 -18.57 -29.13 24.54
C ALA A 29 -18.87 -30.51 23.92
N ILE A 30 -18.26 -31.57 24.46
CA ILE A 30 -18.49 -32.94 24.02
C ILE A 30 -19.22 -33.69 25.13
N ALA A 31 -20.37 -34.27 24.80
CA ALA A 31 -21.14 -35.14 25.67
C ALA A 31 -21.17 -36.56 25.10
N ALA A 32 -20.48 -37.48 25.78
CA ALA A 32 -20.44 -38.87 25.37
C ALA A 32 -21.51 -39.70 26.11
N VAL A 33 -22.23 -40.53 25.36
CA VAL A 33 -23.32 -41.38 25.88
C VAL A 33 -23.10 -42.85 25.47
N PRO A 34 -23.71 -43.82 26.18
CA PRO A 34 -23.66 -45.22 25.75
C PRO A 34 -24.23 -45.39 24.34
N ASP A 35 -23.62 -46.26 23.54
CA ASP A 35 -23.97 -46.46 22.13
C ASP A 35 -25.46 -46.85 21.94
N SER A 36 -26.00 -47.64 22.86
CA SER A 36 -27.41 -48.03 22.87
C SER A 36 -28.35 -46.84 23.07
N VAL A 37 -27.91 -45.81 23.82
CA VAL A 37 -28.66 -44.56 24.05
C VAL A 37 -28.53 -43.63 22.85
N TYR A 38 -27.32 -43.54 22.28
CA TYR A 38 -27.05 -42.74 21.08
C TYR A 38 -27.96 -43.16 19.91
N ALA A 39 -28.16 -44.46 19.70
CA ALA A 39 -28.97 -44.96 18.59
C ALA A 39 -30.47 -44.60 18.67
N VAL A 40 -31.01 -44.33 19.87
CA VAL A 40 -32.46 -44.21 20.09
C VAL A 40 -32.94 -42.78 20.37
N CYS A 41 -32.06 -41.86 20.79
CA CYS A 41 -32.45 -40.53 21.25
C CYS A 41 -32.35 -39.45 20.16
N ARG A 42 -33.28 -39.44 19.19
CA ARG A 42 -33.24 -38.49 18.05
C ARG A 42 -33.44 -37.02 18.46
N GLU A 43 -34.33 -36.72 19.41
CA GLU A 43 -34.58 -35.35 19.86
C GLU A 43 -33.39 -34.80 20.63
N ALA A 44 -32.70 -35.64 21.40
CA ALA A 44 -31.49 -35.25 22.14
C ALA A 44 -30.38 -34.73 21.22
N HIS A 45 -30.24 -35.24 19.99
CA HIS A 45 -29.25 -34.74 19.03
C HIS A 45 -29.57 -33.32 18.55
N LEU A 46 -30.85 -33.03 18.31
CA LEU A 46 -31.29 -31.70 17.89
C LEU A 46 -31.06 -30.69 19.02
N ARG A 47 -31.45 -31.05 20.24
CA ARG A 47 -31.22 -30.22 21.43
C ARG A 47 -29.75 -30.03 21.75
N ALA A 48 -28.90 -31.04 21.53
CA ALA A 48 -27.46 -30.92 21.72
C ALA A 48 -26.85 -29.89 20.74
N ARG A 49 -27.26 -29.95 19.46
CA ARG A 49 -26.83 -28.96 18.45
C ARG A 49 -27.25 -27.54 18.79
N GLU A 50 -28.47 -27.32 19.29
CA GLU A 50 -28.94 -25.99 19.72
C GLU A 50 -28.14 -25.41 20.90
N ASN A 51 -27.42 -26.25 21.65
CA ASN A 51 -26.68 -25.84 22.84
C ASN A 51 -25.16 -25.89 22.65
N ASP A 52 -24.68 -26.00 21.40
CA ASP A 52 -23.25 -26.13 21.07
C ASP A 52 -22.58 -27.32 21.75
N VAL A 53 -23.34 -28.40 21.97
CA VAL A 53 -22.83 -29.66 22.52
C VAL A 53 -22.83 -30.72 21.43
N ILE A 54 -21.66 -31.33 21.20
CA ILE A 54 -21.51 -32.51 20.35
C ILE A 54 -21.90 -33.73 21.17
N LEU A 55 -23.04 -34.33 20.83
CA LEU A 55 -23.44 -35.63 21.36
C LEU A 55 -22.75 -36.74 20.56
N MET A 56 -22.13 -37.71 21.22
CA MET A 56 -21.45 -38.83 20.55
C MET A 56 -21.51 -40.14 21.34
N PRO A 57 -21.42 -41.31 20.66
CA PRO A 57 -21.31 -42.59 21.34
C PRO A 57 -19.91 -42.76 21.96
N TYR A 58 -19.79 -43.54 23.04
CA TYR A 58 -18.50 -43.81 23.69
C TYR A 58 -17.48 -44.40 22.74
N SER A 59 -17.91 -45.26 21.82
CA SER A 59 -17.03 -45.87 20.82
C SER A 59 -16.33 -44.86 19.90
N MET A 60 -16.86 -43.65 19.74
CA MET A 60 -16.30 -42.62 18.85
C MET A 60 -15.41 -41.60 19.58
N VAL A 61 -15.43 -41.58 20.92
CA VAL A 61 -14.67 -40.59 21.71
C VAL A 61 -13.17 -40.73 21.47
N LEU A 62 -12.66 -41.96 21.50
CA LEU A 62 -11.25 -42.24 21.29
C LEU A 62 -10.77 -41.83 19.87
N PRO A 63 -11.45 -42.23 18.77
CA PRO A 63 -11.13 -41.74 17.43
C PRO A 63 -11.12 -40.21 17.32
N LEU A 64 -12.07 -39.52 17.97
CA LEU A 64 -12.13 -38.06 17.94
C LEU A 64 -10.91 -37.43 18.63
N ILE A 65 -10.55 -37.92 19.82
CA ILE A 65 -9.37 -37.41 20.55
C ILE A 65 -8.09 -37.67 19.76
N LEU A 66 -7.93 -38.86 19.17
CA LEU A 66 -6.78 -39.19 18.33
C LEU A 66 -6.72 -38.32 17.07
N TYR A 67 -7.88 -38.04 16.45
CA TYR A 67 -7.96 -37.13 15.31
C TYR A 67 -7.56 -35.71 15.70
N MET A 68 -8.09 -35.19 16.81
CA MET A 68 -7.69 -33.88 17.35
C MET A 68 -6.20 -33.81 17.66
N TYR A 69 -5.62 -34.88 18.21
CA TYR A 69 -4.18 -34.98 18.46
C TYR A 69 -3.37 -34.97 17.16
N ARG A 70 -3.81 -35.72 16.14
CA ARG A 70 -3.17 -35.74 14.82
C ARG A 70 -3.28 -34.39 14.12
N LEU A 71 -4.43 -33.75 14.20
CA LEU A 71 -4.66 -32.40 13.69
C LEU A 71 -3.74 -31.41 14.41
N HIS A 72 -3.66 -31.50 15.74
CA HIS A 72 -2.72 -30.69 16.50
C HIS A 72 -1.29 -30.92 16.03
N LEU A 73 -0.80 -32.15 15.89
CA LEU A 73 0.56 -32.40 15.39
C LEU A 73 0.79 -31.89 13.96
N GLN A 74 -0.17 -32.06 13.07
CA GLN A 74 -0.07 -31.63 11.68
C GLN A 74 -0.04 -30.10 11.55
N TYR A 75 -0.85 -29.40 12.34
CA TYR A 75 -1.03 -27.96 12.21
C TYR A 75 -0.23 -27.13 13.23
N ALA A 76 0.14 -27.68 14.39
CA ALA A 76 0.98 -26.99 15.38
C ALA A 76 2.44 -26.86 14.94
N MET A 77 2.90 -27.71 14.01
CA MET A 77 4.22 -27.56 13.37
C MET A 77 4.19 -26.79 12.04
N SER A 78 3.03 -26.63 11.40
CA SER A 78 2.95 -26.01 10.07
C SER A 78 2.84 -24.48 10.09
N LEU A 79 2.76 -23.85 11.27
CA LEU A 79 3.02 -22.42 11.39
C LEU A 79 4.52 -22.23 11.52
N ASP A 80 5.20 -22.23 10.39
CA ASP A 80 6.60 -21.84 10.29
C ASP A 80 6.70 -20.33 10.54
N MET A 81 6.54 -19.95 11.81
CA MET A 81 6.62 -18.57 12.27
C MET A 81 7.99 -17.96 11.95
N GLU A 82 9.03 -18.80 11.84
CA GLU A 82 10.36 -18.39 11.43
C GLU A 82 10.38 -17.94 9.96
N ASN A 83 9.82 -18.73 9.03
CA ASN A 83 9.69 -18.33 7.64
C ASN A 83 8.78 -17.11 7.46
N LEU A 84 7.66 -17.04 8.18
CA LEU A 84 6.79 -15.86 8.17
C LEU A 84 7.53 -14.61 8.65
N GLN A 85 8.28 -14.72 9.75
CA GLN A 85 9.07 -13.63 10.31
C GLN A 85 10.17 -13.20 9.34
N ASN A 86 10.87 -14.14 8.71
CA ASN A 86 11.90 -13.87 7.71
C ASN A 86 11.33 -13.13 6.49
N HIS A 87 10.15 -13.54 6.00
CA HIS A 87 9.46 -12.82 4.93
C HIS A 87 9.04 -11.41 5.36
N LEU A 88 8.54 -11.23 6.58
CA LEU A 88 8.13 -9.93 7.10
C LEU A 88 9.33 -8.98 7.27
N ILE A 89 10.46 -9.49 7.79
CA ILE A 89 11.72 -8.74 7.87
C ILE A 89 12.20 -8.33 6.47
N SER A 90 12.12 -9.26 5.50
CA SER A 90 12.53 -8.98 4.11
C SER A 90 11.67 -7.89 3.48
N ILE A 91 10.35 -7.90 3.71
CA ILE A 91 9.44 -6.85 3.24
C ILE A 91 9.78 -5.49 3.87
N SER A 92 10.00 -5.46 5.19
CA SER A 92 10.39 -4.24 5.91
C SER A 92 11.70 -3.65 5.36
N LYS A 93 12.70 -4.49 5.11
CA LYS A 93 13.97 -4.07 4.52
C LYS A 93 13.79 -3.47 3.11
N ASN A 94 13.00 -4.12 2.26
CA ASN A 94 12.74 -3.64 0.90
C ASN A 94 12.00 -2.29 0.90
N LEU A 95 11.06 -2.09 1.83
CA LEU A 95 10.37 -0.80 1.99
C LEU A 95 11.35 0.31 2.38
N ASN A 96 12.25 0.05 3.33
CA ASN A 96 13.24 1.04 3.77
C ASN A 96 14.25 1.38 2.66
N GLU A 97 14.64 0.40 1.85
CA GLU A 97 15.50 0.63 0.68
C GLU A 97 14.77 1.48 -0.38
N MET A 98 13.48 1.21 -0.62
CA MET A 98 12.65 2.00 -1.52
C MET A 98 12.50 3.45 -1.05
N GLU A 99 12.30 3.66 0.25
CA GLU A 99 12.26 4.99 0.88
C GLU A 99 13.59 5.73 0.70
N THR A 100 14.71 5.05 0.95
CA THR A 100 16.05 5.62 0.77
C THR A 100 16.30 6.03 -0.68
N ILE A 101 15.87 5.22 -1.66
CA ILE A 101 15.98 5.54 -3.08
C ILE A 101 15.09 6.74 -3.44
N LEU A 102 13.88 6.81 -2.89
CA LEU A 102 12.97 7.91 -3.12
C LEU A 102 13.57 9.23 -2.61
N GLU A 103 14.04 9.27 -1.37
CA GLU A 103 14.66 10.46 -0.79
C GLU A 103 15.94 10.86 -1.51
N ASN A 104 16.82 9.90 -1.79
CA ASN A 104 18.12 10.22 -2.37
C ASN A 104 18.04 10.52 -3.86
N GLN A 105 17.34 9.73 -4.66
CA GLN A 105 17.42 9.87 -6.12
C GLN A 105 16.29 10.75 -6.65
N ILE A 106 15.06 10.55 -6.18
CA ILE A 106 13.90 11.31 -6.69
C ILE A 106 13.91 12.74 -6.15
N ALA A 107 14.17 12.96 -4.85
CA ALA A 107 14.15 14.33 -4.31
C ALA A 107 15.32 15.18 -4.85
N ARG A 108 16.53 14.60 -4.97
CA ARG A 108 17.67 15.29 -5.59
C ARG A 108 17.45 15.53 -7.09
N GLY A 109 16.89 14.55 -7.81
CA GLY A 109 16.53 14.70 -9.22
C GLY A 109 15.52 15.84 -9.44
N SER A 110 14.48 15.92 -8.62
CA SER A 110 13.50 17.01 -8.64
C SER A 110 14.16 18.38 -8.42
N THR A 111 15.08 18.46 -7.45
CA THR A 111 15.83 19.69 -7.18
C THR A 111 16.71 20.10 -8.37
N MET A 112 17.43 19.15 -8.98
CA MET A 112 18.24 19.42 -10.17
C MET A 112 17.39 19.89 -11.36
N ILE A 113 16.23 19.27 -11.59
CA ILE A 113 15.30 19.68 -12.66
C ILE A 113 14.79 21.10 -12.42
N SER A 114 14.43 21.43 -11.17
CA SER A 114 13.97 22.78 -10.79
C SER A 114 15.06 23.84 -11.03
N ASN A 115 16.31 23.52 -10.65
CA ASN A 115 17.46 24.41 -10.89
C ASN A 115 17.73 24.60 -12.39
N ALA A 116 17.65 23.55 -13.19
CA ALA A 116 17.80 23.62 -14.64
C ALA A 116 16.70 24.50 -15.26
N TYR A 117 15.44 24.31 -14.87
CA TYR A 117 14.32 25.14 -15.32
C TYR A 117 14.53 26.63 -15.01
N SER A 118 14.96 26.96 -13.79
CA SER A 118 15.26 28.35 -13.40
C SER A 118 16.39 28.94 -14.26
N THR A 119 17.46 28.18 -14.49
CA THR A 119 18.59 28.60 -15.33
C THR A 119 18.15 28.88 -16.77
N TYR A 120 17.35 28.00 -17.37
CA TYR A 120 16.80 28.21 -18.71
C TYR A 120 15.89 29.44 -18.78
N LYS A 121 15.04 29.65 -17.77
CA LYS A 121 14.19 30.84 -17.70
C LYS A 121 15.02 32.13 -17.61
N GLN A 122 16.12 32.12 -16.87
CA GLN A 122 17.06 33.24 -16.80
C GLN A 122 17.75 33.49 -18.15
N ILE A 123 18.21 32.44 -18.84
CA ILE A 123 18.82 32.55 -20.18
C ILE A 123 17.81 33.14 -21.16
N ILE A 124 16.58 32.63 -21.19
CA ILE A 124 15.50 33.16 -22.04
C ILE A 124 15.20 34.63 -21.71
N SER A 125 15.18 34.99 -20.42
CA SER A 125 14.94 36.38 -20.00
C SER A 125 16.08 37.31 -20.45
N LYS A 126 17.34 36.85 -20.36
CA LYS A 126 18.51 37.58 -20.88
C LYS A 126 18.47 37.74 -22.39
N ILE A 127 18.12 36.69 -23.13
CA ILE A 127 17.96 36.76 -24.59
C ILE A 127 16.88 37.77 -24.95
N LYS A 128 15.74 37.75 -24.25
CA LYS A 128 14.67 38.73 -24.45
C LYS A 128 15.13 40.15 -24.15
N SER A 129 15.83 40.39 -23.03
CA SER A 129 16.34 41.73 -22.71
C SER A 129 17.34 42.24 -23.74
N SER A 130 18.27 41.39 -24.19
CA SER A 130 19.26 41.78 -25.22
C SER A 130 18.61 42.03 -26.58
N LEU A 131 17.56 41.28 -26.94
CA LEU A 131 16.77 41.57 -28.14
C LEU A 131 16.04 42.91 -28.05
N THR A 132 15.48 43.23 -26.88
CA THR A 132 14.86 44.54 -26.63
C THR A 132 15.89 45.67 -26.70
N GLU A 133 17.09 45.47 -26.14
CA GLU A 133 18.19 46.44 -26.18
C GLU A 133 18.70 46.70 -27.60
N LEU A 134 18.78 45.64 -28.43
CA LEU A 134 19.09 45.75 -29.86
C LEU A 134 17.97 46.42 -30.67
N GLN A 135 16.70 46.22 -30.29
CA GLN A 135 15.56 46.90 -30.92
C GLN A 135 15.48 48.39 -30.55
N ILE A 136 16.07 48.82 -29.43
CA ILE A 136 16.07 50.22 -28.97
C ILE A 136 17.19 51.06 -29.60
N LYS A 137 18.15 50.46 -30.33
CA LYS A 137 19.24 51.21 -30.99
C LYS A 137 18.95 51.44 -32.49
N PRO A 138 18.44 52.61 -32.90
CA PRO A 138 18.41 53.00 -34.30
C PRO A 138 19.82 53.40 -34.79
N PRO A 139 20.10 53.29 -36.11
CA PRO A 139 21.43 53.55 -36.66
C PRO A 139 21.64 55.05 -36.91
N GLU A 140 22.41 55.70 -36.04
CA GLU A 140 23.17 56.93 -36.30
C GLU A 140 24.56 56.69 -35.66
N ASP A 141 25.71 56.95 -36.25
CA ASP A 141 26.10 57.86 -37.33
C ASP A 141 27.44 57.33 -37.89
N TYR A 142 27.55 57.15 -39.21
CA TYR A 142 28.80 56.73 -39.89
C TYR A 142 29.50 57.98 -40.42
N ASN A 143 30.63 58.36 -39.82
CA ASN A 143 31.46 59.49 -40.27
C ASN A 143 32.81 58.98 -40.81
N PRO A 144 33.06 59.00 -42.13
CA PRO A 144 34.36 58.64 -42.70
C PRO A 144 35.39 59.79 -42.60
N PRO A 145 36.70 59.49 -42.52
CA PRO A 145 37.72 60.47 -42.12
C PRO A 145 38.28 61.33 -43.26
N ALA A 146 38.57 62.59 -42.89
CA ALA A 146 39.43 63.63 -43.45
C ALA A 146 40.01 63.49 -44.88
N THR A 147 39.72 64.50 -45.72
CA THR A 147 40.62 64.93 -46.80
C THR A 147 40.56 66.45 -46.96
N LEU A 148 41.70 67.11 -46.83
CA LEU A 148 42.00 68.48 -47.29
C LEU A 148 43.42 68.42 -47.91
N PRO A 149 43.83 69.29 -48.84
CA PRO A 149 43.12 70.41 -49.50
C PRO A 149 43.28 70.40 -51.05
N GLN A 150 42.59 71.31 -51.78
CA GLN A 150 43.13 72.17 -52.87
C GLN A 150 41.98 72.76 -53.74
N GLU A 151 41.71 74.05 -53.49
CA GLU A 151 41.55 75.15 -54.45
C GLU A 151 40.92 74.93 -55.84
N ARG A 152 39.78 75.59 -56.09
CA ARG A 152 39.44 76.27 -57.37
C ARG A 152 38.22 77.18 -57.24
N ALA A 153 38.43 78.49 -57.29
CA ALA A 153 37.51 79.46 -57.90
C ALA A 153 37.84 79.56 -59.41
N PRO A 154 37.02 80.16 -60.31
CA PRO A 154 35.85 81.02 -60.07
C PRO A 154 34.60 80.70 -60.93
N LYS A 155 33.41 81.12 -60.47
CA LYS A 155 32.22 81.26 -61.34
C LYS A 155 32.13 82.69 -61.87
N LYS A 156 32.19 82.83 -63.19
CA LYS A 156 31.99 84.07 -63.94
C LYS A 156 30.48 84.39 -64.03
N LYS A 157 30.15 85.66 -63.79
CA LYS A 157 28.87 86.37 -64.03
C LYS A 157 28.39 86.20 -65.49
N LEU A 158 27.18 86.50 -65.99
CA LEU A 158 26.03 87.38 -65.72
C LEU A 158 24.86 86.74 -66.55
N GLU A 159 23.57 86.93 -66.26
CA GLU A 159 22.76 87.99 -66.90
C GLU A 159 21.34 88.08 -66.28
N LYS A 160 20.96 89.31 -65.88
CA LYS A 160 19.60 89.90 -65.92
C LYS A 160 19.17 90.06 -67.41
N PRO A 161 17.93 90.47 -67.81
CA PRO A 161 16.86 91.20 -67.08
C PRO A 161 15.44 90.64 -67.32
N LYS A 162 14.42 91.01 -66.52
CA LYS A 162 13.57 92.20 -66.66
C LYS A 162 12.81 92.43 -65.35
#